data_AF-A0A6B3H147-F1
#
_entry.id   AF-A0A6B3H147-F1
#
_cell.length_a   1.000
_cell.length_b   1.000
_cell.length_c   1.000
_cell.angle_alpha   90.00
_cell.angle_beta   90.00
_cell.angle_gamma   90.00
#
_symmetry.space_group_name_H-M   'P 1'
#
loop_
_entity.id
_entity.type
_entity.pdbx_description
1 polymer ?
#
loop_
_entity_poly.entity_id
_entity_poly.type
_entity_poly.pdbx_seq_one_letter_code
_entity_poly.pdbx_strand_id
1 'polypeptide(L)'
;SVWYQRIAEHGYRYTVTLPDGSVHSDLAFFPLLPALERAVSAVTPLTLGGAGLLVAWTAGLLAAWGIFAVGSQLRGRRTGVVLAALWGVYPTAFVQSMAYT
;
A
#
# COMPACT_ATOMS: atom_id res chain seq x y z
N SER A 1 5.36 -5.48 6.11
CA SER A 1 6.29 -6.60 5.94
C SER A 1 7.58 -6.32 6.61
N VAL A 2 8.17 -7.36 7.19
CA VAL A 2 9.52 -7.32 7.77
C VAL A 2 10.53 -6.72 6.78
N TRP A 3 10.32 -6.89 5.47
CA TRP A 3 11.13 -6.28 4.42
C TRP A 3 10.90 -4.76 4.24
N TYR A 4 9.65 -4.29 4.10
CA TYR A 4 9.36 -2.86 3.93
C TYR A 4 9.77 -2.04 5.16
N GLN A 5 9.50 -2.55 6.37
CA GLN A 5 9.91 -1.89 7.61
C GLN A 5 11.44 -1.75 7.71
N ARG A 6 12.18 -2.76 7.26
CA ARG A 6 13.65 -2.77 7.31
C ARG A 6 14.27 -1.81 6.28
N ILE A 7 13.69 -1.69 5.08
CA ILE A 7 14.07 -0.70 4.07
C ILE A 7 13.79 0.72 4.57
N ALA A 8 12.67 0.93 5.25
CA ALA A 8 12.31 2.23 5.79
C ALA A 8 13.21 2.67 6.96
N GLU A 9 13.67 1.74 7.80
CA GLU A 9 14.60 2.02 8.91
C GLU A 9 16.06 2.22 8.45
N HIS A 10 16.54 1.44 7.48
CA HIS A 10 17.97 1.38 7.13
C HIS A 10 18.31 1.95 5.75
N GLY A 11 17.29 2.34 4.98
CA GLY A 11 17.42 2.77 3.58
C GLY A 11 17.68 1.61 2.62
N TYR A 12 17.75 1.93 1.32
CA TYR A 12 18.12 1.04 0.23
C TYR A 12 19.61 0.66 0.30
N ARG A 13 20.01 -0.08 1.33
CA ARG A 13 21.41 -0.43 1.55
C ARG A 13 21.62 -1.85 2.07
N TYR A 14 20.56 -2.66 2.17
CA TYR A 14 20.69 -4.04 2.62
C TYR A 14 20.64 -5.01 1.44
N THR A 15 21.78 -5.63 1.16
CA THR A 15 21.91 -6.66 0.12
C THR A 15 21.95 -8.01 0.84
N VAL A 16 20.91 -8.83 0.71
CA VAL A 16 20.96 -10.23 1.20
C VAL A 16 21.53 -11.09 0.08
N THR A 17 22.69 -11.69 0.31
CA THR A 17 23.24 -12.77 -0.50
C THR A 17 22.61 -14.08 -0.02
N LEU A 18 21.81 -14.74 -0.88
CA LEU A 18 21.34 -16.09 -0.60
C LEU A 18 22.50 -17.10 -0.69
N PRO A 19 22.35 -18.32 -0.12
CA PRO A 19 23.38 -19.38 -0.19
C PRO A 19 23.77 -19.80 -1.62
N ASP A 20 22.96 -19.43 -2.62
CA ASP A 20 23.16 -19.67 -4.05
C ASP A 20 23.93 -18.53 -4.76
N GLY A 21 24.32 -17.47 -4.04
CA GLY A 21 25.02 -16.31 -4.60
C GLY A 21 24.12 -15.26 -5.24
N SER A 22 22.79 -15.43 -5.21
CA SER A 22 21.86 -14.44 -5.74
C SER A 22 21.71 -13.24 -4.78
N VAL A 23 21.81 -12.03 -5.34
CA VAL A 23 21.55 -10.76 -4.65
C VAL A 23 20.06 -10.44 -4.76
N HIS A 24 19.32 -10.56 -3.67
CA HIS A 24 17.96 -10.00 -3.61
C HIS A 24 18.08 -8.48 -3.41
N SER A 25 17.91 -7.74 -4.50
CA SER A 25 17.92 -6.29 -4.49
C SER A 25 16.56 -5.74 -4.07
N ASP A 26 16.56 -4.80 -3.13
CA ASP A 26 15.38 -4.03 -2.71
C ASP A 26 14.70 -3.27 -3.86
N LEU A 27 15.33 -3.17 -5.04
CA LEU A 27 14.79 -2.52 -6.24
C LEU A 27 13.55 -3.22 -6.83
N ALA A 28 13.20 -4.41 -6.34
CA ALA A 28 11.95 -5.07 -6.71
C ALA A 28 10.70 -4.41 -6.08
N PHE A 29 10.87 -3.52 -5.09
CA PHE A 29 9.76 -2.86 -4.40
C PHE A 29 9.60 -1.41 -4.86
N PHE A 30 8.43 -1.05 -5.39
CA PHE A 30 8.15 0.29 -5.87
C PHE A 30 8.44 1.36 -4.79
N PRO A 31 9.22 2.41 -5.09
CA PRO A 31 9.77 3.33 -4.10
C PRO A 31 8.72 4.22 -3.42
N LEU A 32 7.51 4.30 -3.98
CA LEU A 32 6.43 5.15 -3.49
C LEU A 32 5.98 4.76 -2.08
N LEU A 33 5.82 3.47 -1.81
CA LEU A 33 5.36 2.99 -0.50
C LEU A 33 6.35 3.33 0.64
N PRO A 34 7.65 2.96 0.55
CA PRO A 34 8.60 3.30 1.61
C PRO A 34 8.84 4.81 1.74
N ALA A 35 8.73 5.58 0.66
CA ALA A 35 8.79 7.04 0.74
C ALA A 35 7.59 7.65 1.49
N LEU A 36 6.38 7.13 1.24
CA LEU A 36 5.17 7.57 1.94
C LEU A 36 5.19 7.15 3.42
N GLU A 37 5.59 5.93 3.74
CA GLU A 37 5.74 5.46 5.12
C GLU A 37 6.69 6.37 5.92
N ARG A 38 7.85 6.71 5.33
CA ARG A 38 8.84 7.60 5.94
C ARG A 38 8.35 9.04 6.07
N ALA A 39 7.62 9.56 5.08
CA ALA A 39 7.06 10.91 5.16
C ALA A 39 6.00 11.01 6.26
N VAL A 40 5.11 10.01 6.36
CA VAL A 40 4.07 9.96 7.40
C VAL A 40 4.70 9.78 8.78
N SER A 41 5.68 8.91 8.95
CA SER A 41 6.36 8.74 10.25
C SER A 41 7.19 9.97 10.64
N ALA A 42 7.62 10.80 9.69
CA ALA A 42 8.35 12.04 9.98
C ALA A 42 7.44 13.16 10.52
N VAL A 43 6.15 13.15 10.15
CA VAL A 43 5.17 14.19 10.54
C VAL A 43 4.14 13.72 11.55
N THR A 44 4.16 12.43 11.92
CA THR A 44 3.24 11.84 12.91
C THR A 44 4.03 11.03 13.95
N PRO A 45 3.51 10.82 15.16
CA PRO A 45 4.14 9.96 16.16
C PRO A 45 3.97 8.45 15.88
N LEU A 46 3.60 8.07 14.66
CA LEU A 46 3.29 6.69 14.30
C LEU A 46 4.56 5.90 13.99
N THR A 47 4.56 4.62 14.38
CA THR A 47 5.57 3.66 13.93
C THR A 47 5.45 3.45 12.42
N LEU A 48 6.54 2.99 11.77
CA LEU A 48 6.52 2.70 10.33
C LEU A 48 5.41 1.71 9.93
N GLY A 49 5.12 0.71 10.76
CA GLY A 49 3.98 -0.19 10.55
C GLY A 49 2.62 0.52 10.64
N GLY A 50 2.46 1.47 11.57
CA GLY A 50 1.26 2.30 11.66
C GLY A 50 1.13 3.27 10.49
N ALA A 51 2.23 3.85 10.02
CA ALA A 51 2.29 4.68 8.84
C ALA A 51 1.91 3.91 7.56
N GLY A 52 2.42 2.67 7.39
CA GLY A 52 2.06 1.79 6.29
C GLY A 52 0.57 1.44 6.27
N LEU A 53 -0.03 1.20 7.45
CA LEU A 53 -1.47 0.95 7.56
C LEU A 53 -2.31 2.17 7.15
N LEU A 54 -1.91 3.38 7.58
CA LEU A 54 -2.59 4.61 7.16
C LEU A 54 -2.49 4.84 5.65
N VAL A 55 -1.31 4.62 5.07
CA VAL A 55 -1.10 4.75 3.62
C VAL A 55 -1.97 3.73 2.87
N ALA A 56 -2.04 2.49 3.35
CA ALA A 56 -2.87 1.45 2.74
C ALA A 56 -4.36 1.81 2.79
N TRP A 57 -4.87 2.28 3.93
CA TRP A 57 -6.27 2.67 4.08
C TRP A 57 -6.65 3.89 3.22
N THR A 58 -5.79 4.92 3.22
CA THR A 58 -6.03 6.12 2.40
C THR A 58 -6.00 5.79 0.91
N ALA A 59 -5.05 4.98 0.46
CA ALA A 59 -5.00 4.50 -0.92
C ALA A 59 -6.25 3.67 -1.29
N GLY A 60 -6.71 2.79 -0.40
CA GLY A 60 -7.92 1.98 -0.60
C GLY A 60 -9.20 2.84 -0.76
N LEU A 61 -9.34 3.88 0.06
CA LEU A 61 -10.45 4.84 -0.03
C LEU A 61 -10.40 5.66 -1.33
N LEU A 62 -9.20 6.11 -1.74
CA LEU A 62 -9.01 6.83 -3.00
C LEU A 62 -9.35 5.94 -4.20
N ALA A 63 -8.97 4.66 -4.17
CA ALA A 63 -9.32 3.69 -5.20
C ALA A 63 -10.85 3.48 -5.28
N ALA A 64 -11.52 3.29 -4.13
CA ALA A 64 -12.97 3.16 -4.06
C ALA A 64 -13.69 4.39 -4.65
N TRP A 65 -13.19 5.58 -4.33
CA TRP A 65 -13.71 6.83 -4.89
C TRP A 65 -13.48 6.94 -6.40
N GLY A 66 -12.30 6.56 -6.90
CA GLY A 66 -12.00 6.54 -8.34
C GLY A 66 -12.93 5.61 -9.11
N ILE A 67 -13.18 4.41 -8.57
CA ILE A 67 -14.12 3.43 -9.14
C ILE A 67 -15.55 4.00 -9.16
N PHE A 68 -16.00 4.60 -8.05
CA PHE A 68 -17.28 5.29 -8.00
C PHE A 68 -17.38 6.42 -9.04
N ALA A 69 -16.35 7.27 -9.14
CA ALA A 69 -16.31 8.40 -10.06
C ALA A 69 -16.42 7.93 -11.52
N VAL A 70 -15.64 6.94 -11.93
CA VAL A 70 -15.71 6.35 -13.28
C VAL A 70 -17.08 5.73 -13.55
N GLY A 71 -17.60 4.92 -12.63
CA GLY A 71 -18.92 4.29 -12.79
C GLY A 71 -20.07 5.30 -12.87
N SER A 72 -20.00 6.35 -12.05
CA SER A 72 -20.98 7.43 -12.04
C SER A 72 -20.95 8.29 -13.31
N GLN A 73 -19.77 8.59 -13.83
CA GLN A 73 -19.57 9.31 -15.10
C GLN A 73 -20.09 8.52 -16.30
N LEU A 74 -19.86 7.20 -16.35
CA LEU A 74 -20.18 6.39 -17.53
C LEU A 74 -21.61 5.85 -17.57
N ARG A 75 -22.18 5.52 -16.41
CA ARG A 75 -23.46 4.76 -16.29
C ARG A 75 -24.37 5.27 -15.17
N GLY A 76 -24.01 6.38 -14.52
CA GLY A 76 -24.81 7.02 -13.49
C GLY A 76 -24.51 6.53 -12.07
N ARG A 77 -25.00 7.30 -11.09
CA ARG A 77 -24.63 7.18 -9.67
C ARG A 77 -24.85 5.78 -9.08
N ARG A 78 -25.90 5.06 -9.49
CA ARG A 78 -26.19 3.70 -9.00
C ARG A 78 -25.08 2.72 -9.38
N THR A 79 -24.59 2.77 -10.61
CA THR A 79 -23.48 1.92 -11.07
C THR A 79 -22.20 2.23 -10.31
N GLY A 80 -21.89 3.51 -10.09
CA GLY A 80 -20.74 3.91 -9.28
C GLY A 80 -20.79 3.33 -7.86
N VAL A 81 -21.95 3.38 -7.20
CA VAL A 81 -22.11 2.82 -5.84
C VAL A 81 -21.91 1.30 -5.84
N VAL A 82 -22.53 0.58 -6.79
CA VAL A 82 -22.38 -0.89 -6.86
C VAL A 82 -20.92 -1.26 -7.10
N LEU A 83 -20.22 -0.59 -8.01
CA LEU A 83 -18.81 -0.88 -8.29
C LEU A 83 -17.90 -0.61 -7.08
N ALA A 84 -18.12 0.48 -6.35
CA ALA A 84 -17.37 0.78 -5.13
C ALA A 84 -17.68 -0.21 -4.00
N ALA A 85 -18.92 -0.66 -3.87
CA ALA A 85 -19.30 -1.69 -2.90
C ALA A 85 -18.67 -3.04 -3.25
N LEU A 86 -18.67 -3.44 -4.52
CA LEU A 86 -18.01 -4.66 -4.99
C LEU A 86 -16.50 -4.59 -4.72
N TRP A 87 -15.85 -3.45 -4.95
CA TRP A 87 -14.44 -3.23 -4.60
C TRP A 87 -14.15 -3.47 -3.12
N GLY A 88 -14.99 -2.93 -2.23
CA GLY A 88 -14.81 -3.06 -0.78
C GLY A 88 -15.09 -4.45 -0.21
N VAL A 89 -15.97 -5.23 -0.85
CA VAL A 89 -16.38 -6.57 -0.38
C VAL A 89 -15.61 -7.70 -1.09
N TYR A 90 -14.90 -7.39 -2.19
CA TYR A 90 -14.14 -8.40 -2.93
C TYR A 90 -13.15 -9.12 -2.02
N PRO A 91 -12.98 -10.47 -2.11
CA PRO A 91 -12.22 -11.24 -1.14
C PRO A 91 -10.76 -10.78 -0.93
N THR A 92 -10.13 -10.18 -1.93
CA THR A 92 -8.76 -9.65 -1.80
C THR A 92 -8.70 -8.26 -1.17
N ALA A 93 -9.83 -7.64 -0.81
CA ALA A 93 -9.86 -6.33 -0.14
C ALA A 93 -9.16 -6.35 1.23
N PHE A 94 -9.10 -7.52 1.89
CA PHE A 94 -8.30 -7.70 3.11
C PHE A 94 -6.81 -7.36 2.92
N VAL A 95 -6.25 -7.51 1.72
CA VAL A 95 -4.86 -7.14 1.40
C VAL A 95 -4.62 -5.64 1.65
N GLN A 96 -5.65 -4.81 1.52
CA GLN A 96 -5.58 -3.37 1.82
C GLN A 96 -5.56 -3.07 3.33
N SER A 97 -5.99 -4.03 4.15
CA SER A 97 -5.97 -3.96 5.62
C SER A 97 -4.75 -4.66 6.23
N MET A 98 -3.91 -5.29 5.40
CA MET A 98 -2.66 -5.87 5.87
C MET A 98 -1.55 -4.84 5.76
N ALA A 99 -0.94 -4.47 6.89
CA ALA A 99 0.41 -3.91 6.90
C ALA A 99 1.47 -4.97 6.55
N TYR A 100 1.11 -5.98 5.76
CA TYR A 100 1.92 -7.10 5.30
C TYR A 100 2.97 -7.61 6.30
N THR A 101 2.79 -7.58 7.63
CA THR A 101 3.88 -7.73 8.63
C THR A 101 4.79 -8.90 8.34
#